data_AF-A0A8J8FN90-F1
#
_entry.id   AF-A0A8J8FN90-F1
#
_cell.length_a   1.000
_cell.length_b   1.000
_cell.length_c   1.000
_cell.angle_alpha   90.00
_cell.angle_beta   90.00
_cell.angle_gamma   90.00
#
_symmetry.space_group_name_H-M   'P 1'
#
loop_
_entity.id
_entity.type
_entity.pdbx_description
1 polymer ?
#
loop_
_entity_poly.entity_id
_entity_poly.type
_entity_poly.pdbx_seq_one_letter_code
_entity_poly.pdbx_strand_id
1 'polypeptide(L)'
;MKQVISSLKICWDVHDNWTELLAGTRLVLDLMSEERRDNIDRTNLLRLTLVSASQMTEVMFFKQLNNCAEKHSQPVKSLLAYDLEKRISFNDARKKWPEILTGKAFDLGAEPFQSMTKLSALRNEAVHHSAKCPKSDLGESALYTSIESSRAIYEHFNPDGWKSSQYRKFVKKYNAKSSTLLRKIEN
;
A
#
# COMPACT_ATOMS: atom_id res chain seq x y z
N MET A 1 41.78 17.76 -23.40
CA MET A 1 40.36 17.71 -22.99
C MET A 1 40.12 16.42 -22.22
N LYS A 2 39.69 16.49 -20.96
CA LYS A 2 39.28 15.30 -20.19
C LYS A 2 37.83 14.98 -20.54
N GLN A 3 37.60 13.82 -21.14
CA GLN A 3 36.27 13.33 -21.44
C GLN A 3 35.63 12.88 -20.12
N VAL A 4 34.63 13.61 -19.65
CA VAL A 4 33.84 13.22 -18.48
C VAL A 4 32.80 12.20 -18.94
N ILE A 5 33.03 10.93 -18.64
CA ILE A 5 32.06 9.87 -18.86
C ILE A 5 31.17 9.81 -17.62
N SER A 6 29.97 10.39 -17.70
CA SER A 6 28.93 10.19 -16.70
C SER A 6 28.08 8.99 -17.12
N SER A 7 28.29 7.84 -16.47
CA SER A 7 27.41 6.68 -16.65
C SER A 7 26.17 6.84 -15.76
N LEU A 8 25.02 7.12 -16.36
CA LEU A 8 23.73 7.08 -15.67
C LEU A 8 23.29 5.61 -15.54
N LYS A 9 23.47 5.01 -14.36
CA LYS A 9 23.01 3.65 -14.08
C LYS A 9 21.56 3.72 -13.58
N ILE A 10 20.59 3.70 -14.50
CA ILE A 10 19.17 3.53 -14.14
C ILE A 10 19.00 2.06 -13.72
N CYS A 11 19.04 1.80 -12.42
CA CYS A 11 18.74 0.49 -11.86
C CYS A 11 17.32 0.52 -11.32
N TRP A 12 16.42 -0.23 -11.93
CA TRP A 12 15.11 -0.53 -11.36
C TRP A 12 15.33 -1.48 -10.18
N ASP A 13 15.56 -0.93 -8.99
CA ASP A 13 15.54 -1.68 -7.73
C ASP A 13 14.06 -1.92 -7.38
N VAL A 14 13.36 -2.69 -8.22
CA VAL A 14 11.97 -3.12 -8.02
C VAL A 14 12.04 -4.58 -7.60
N HIS A 15 11.66 -4.86 -6.36
CA HIS A 15 11.70 -6.20 -5.80
C HIS A 15 10.42 -6.98 -6.11
N ASP A 16 9.28 -6.31 -6.04
CA ASP A 16 7.95 -6.83 -6.34
C ASP A 16 6.93 -5.71 -6.63
N ASN A 17 5.70 -6.10 -6.96
CA ASN A 17 4.58 -5.18 -7.21
C ASN A 17 4.34 -4.19 -6.06
N TRP A 18 4.60 -4.59 -4.80
CA TRP A 18 4.42 -3.68 -3.66
C TRP A 18 5.47 -2.56 -3.68
N THR A 19 6.74 -2.90 -3.92
CA THR A 19 7.82 -1.92 -4.03
C THR A 19 7.69 -1.02 -5.26
N GLU A 20 7.10 -1.54 -6.34
CA GLU A 20 6.77 -0.75 -7.52
C GLU A 20 5.70 0.30 -7.20
N LEU A 21 4.61 -0.12 -6.54
CA LEU A 21 3.57 0.80 -6.10
C LEU A 21 4.09 1.83 -5.10
N LEU A 22 4.99 1.44 -4.19
CA LEU A 22 5.65 2.36 -3.26
C LEU A 22 6.44 3.45 -4.00
N ALA A 23 7.32 3.05 -4.91
CA ALA A 23 8.14 3.97 -5.69
C ALA A 23 7.29 4.86 -6.61
N GLY A 24 6.29 4.27 -7.27
CA GLY A 24 5.35 4.98 -8.15
C GLY A 24 4.51 6.00 -7.40
N THR A 25 3.97 5.64 -6.23
CA THR A 25 3.18 6.57 -5.40
C THR A 25 4.02 7.75 -4.92
N ARG A 26 5.27 7.51 -4.51
CA ARG A 26 6.23 8.56 -4.14
C ARG A 26 6.52 9.51 -5.32
N LEU A 27 6.75 8.95 -6.51
CA LEU A 27 6.98 9.73 -7.73
C LEU A 27 5.79 10.64 -8.05
N VAL A 28 4.55 10.12 -7.97
CA VAL A 28 3.33 10.92 -8.20
C VAL A 28 3.26 12.09 -7.21
N LEU A 29 3.57 11.85 -5.94
CA LEU A 29 3.57 12.91 -4.92
C LEU A 29 4.66 13.96 -5.16
N ASP A 30 5.84 13.54 -5.62
CA ASP A 30 6.91 14.48 -5.95
C ASP A 30 6.53 15.34 -7.17
N LEU A 31 5.91 14.74 -8.20
CA LEU A 31 5.35 15.47 -9.35
C LEU A 31 4.27 16.47 -8.93
N MET A 32 3.43 16.14 -7.94
CA MET A 32 2.44 17.07 -7.39
C MET A 32 3.06 18.26 -6.66
N SER A 33 4.26 18.08 -6.09
CA SER A 33 4.98 19.12 -5.34
C SER A 33 5.83 20.04 -6.23
N GLU A 34 6.22 19.59 -7.43
CA GLU A 34 6.94 20.41 -8.39
C GLU A 34 6.01 21.46 -9.01
N GLU A 35 6.38 22.74 -8.95
CA GLU A 35 5.64 23.87 -9.55
C GLU A 35 5.73 23.91 -11.10
N ARG A 36 5.79 22.76 -11.77
CA ARG A 36 5.93 22.74 -13.24
C ARG A 36 4.61 23.09 -13.92
N ARG A 37 4.73 24.00 -14.89
CA ARG A 37 3.68 24.68 -15.67
C ARG A 37 2.88 23.80 -16.64
N ASP A 38 2.88 22.48 -16.48
CA ASP A 38 2.16 21.57 -17.37
C ASP A 38 0.83 21.15 -16.75
N ASN A 39 -0.21 21.16 -17.58
CA ASN A 39 -1.65 21.02 -17.28
C ASN A 39 -2.11 19.71 -16.58
N ILE A 40 -1.23 18.97 -15.89
CA ILE A 40 -1.67 17.78 -15.16
C ILE A 40 -2.46 18.24 -13.92
N ASP A 41 -3.75 17.99 -13.96
CA ASP A 41 -4.66 18.32 -12.86
C ASP A 41 -4.19 17.63 -11.56
N ARG A 42 -3.82 18.44 -10.56
CA ARG A 42 -3.42 17.98 -9.22
C ARG A 42 -4.47 17.05 -8.60
N THR A 43 -5.74 17.25 -8.94
CA THR A 43 -6.85 16.38 -8.52
C THR A 43 -6.66 14.96 -9.04
N ASN A 44 -6.28 14.79 -10.30
CA ASN A 44 -6.07 13.47 -10.90
C ASN A 44 -4.84 12.78 -10.31
N LEU A 45 -3.77 13.53 -10.04
CA LEU A 45 -2.58 12.99 -9.35
C LEU A 45 -2.90 12.58 -7.91
N LEU A 46 -3.72 13.35 -7.18
CA LEU A 46 -4.17 12.98 -5.84
C LEU A 46 -5.05 11.73 -5.87
N ARG A 47 -5.99 11.63 -6.82
CA ARG A 47 -6.81 10.43 -7.02
C ARG A 47 -5.94 9.21 -7.30
N LEU A 48 -4.97 9.34 -8.20
CA LEU A 48 -4.01 8.27 -8.50
C LEU A 48 -3.23 7.86 -7.25
N THR A 49 -2.75 8.83 -6.46
CA THR A 49 -2.06 8.57 -5.18
C THR A 49 -2.94 7.76 -4.23
N LEU A 50 -4.20 8.14 -4.04
CA LEU A 50 -5.13 7.43 -3.15
C LEU A 50 -5.40 5.99 -3.63
N VAL A 51 -5.59 5.81 -4.94
CA VAL A 51 -5.79 4.49 -5.55
C VAL A 51 -4.54 3.62 -5.36
N SER A 52 -3.36 4.13 -5.72
CA SER A 52 -2.09 3.41 -5.60
C SER A 52 -1.78 3.06 -4.14
N ALA A 53 -1.95 4.01 -3.20
CA ALA A 53 -1.75 3.76 -1.78
C ALA A 53 -2.71 2.70 -1.23
N SER A 54 -4.00 2.71 -1.63
CA SER A 54 -4.93 1.65 -1.25
C SER A 54 -4.48 0.30 -1.81
N GLN A 55 -4.11 0.25 -3.09
CA GLN A 55 -3.68 -0.98 -3.76
C GLN A 55 -2.39 -1.57 -3.16
N MET A 56 -1.48 -0.74 -2.64
CA MET A 56 -0.30 -1.22 -1.90
C MET A 56 -0.71 -2.12 -0.72
N THR A 57 -1.71 -1.72 0.05
CA THR A 57 -2.16 -2.51 1.21
C THR A 57 -2.77 -3.85 0.79
N GLU A 58 -3.51 -3.87 -0.31
CA GLU A 58 -4.10 -5.09 -0.87
C GLU A 58 -3.03 -6.04 -1.41
N VAL A 59 -2.06 -5.52 -2.17
CA VAL A 59 -0.95 -6.30 -2.71
C VAL A 59 -0.13 -6.92 -1.59
N MET A 60 0.19 -6.16 -0.53
CA MET A 60 0.88 -6.73 0.63
C MET A 60 0.06 -7.84 1.27
N PHE A 61 -1.23 -7.60 1.52
CA PHE A 61 -2.12 -8.58 2.13
C PHE A 61 -2.19 -9.87 1.34
N PHE A 62 -2.56 -9.82 0.05
CA PHE A 62 -2.69 -11.03 -0.76
C PHE A 62 -1.34 -11.74 -0.98
N LYS A 63 -0.23 -11.00 -1.02
CA LYS A 63 1.10 -11.61 -1.04
C LYS A 63 1.38 -12.38 0.25
N GLN A 64 1.15 -11.80 1.43
CA GLN A 64 1.38 -12.49 2.70
C GLN A 64 0.41 -13.65 2.91
N LEU A 65 -0.84 -13.47 2.51
CA LEU A 65 -1.87 -14.50 2.52
C LEU A 65 -1.41 -15.75 1.75
N ASN A 66 -1.01 -15.58 0.49
CA ASN A 66 -0.53 -16.69 -0.34
C ASN A 66 0.73 -17.32 0.23
N ASN A 67 1.73 -16.52 0.62
CA ASN A 67 2.98 -17.03 1.20
C ASN A 67 2.76 -17.82 2.49
N CYS A 68 1.82 -17.40 3.33
CA CYS A 68 1.48 -18.09 4.56
C CYS A 68 0.71 -19.37 4.24
N ALA A 69 -0.33 -19.29 3.41
CA ALA A 69 -1.16 -20.44 3.01
C ALA A 69 -0.36 -21.58 2.37
N GLU A 70 0.74 -21.29 1.66
CA GLU A 70 1.63 -22.32 1.11
C GLU A 70 2.25 -23.25 2.16
N LYS A 71 2.28 -22.83 3.43
CA LYS A 71 2.78 -23.62 4.56
C LYS A 71 1.69 -24.45 5.25
N HIS A 72 0.43 -24.30 4.85
CA HIS A 72 -0.72 -25.02 5.42
C HIS A 72 -1.08 -26.30 4.65
N SER A 73 -2.01 -27.06 5.20
CA SER A 73 -2.53 -28.29 4.60
C SER A 73 -3.30 -28.02 3.30
N GLN A 74 -3.38 -29.04 2.43
CA GLN A 74 -4.06 -28.94 1.14
C GLN A 74 -5.51 -28.44 1.22
N PRO A 75 -6.35 -28.85 2.21
CA PRO A 75 -7.70 -28.30 2.34
C PRO A 75 -7.75 -26.78 2.52
N VAL A 76 -6.82 -26.21 3.29
CA VAL A 76 -6.73 -24.75 3.51
C VAL A 76 -6.34 -24.05 2.21
N LYS A 77 -5.36 -24.59 1.48
CA LYS A 77 -4.94 -24.06 0.17
C LYS A 77 -6.09 -24.07 -0.83
N SER A 78 -6.83 -25.18 -0.93
CA SER A 78 -7.97 -25.31 -1.83
C SER A 78 -9.11 -24.37 -1.48
N LEU A 79 -9.39 -24.18 -0.18
CA LEU A 79 -10.39 -23.22 0.27
C LEU A 79 -10.00 -21.78 -0.08
N LEU A 80 -8.70 -21.44 0.04
CA LEU A 80 -8.21 -20.12 -0.34
C LEU A 80 -8.33 -19.90 -1.85
N ALA A 81 -7.89 -20.87 -2.64
CA ALA A 81 -8.02 -20.80 -4.09
C ALA A 81 -9.49 -20.61 -4.52
N TYR A 82 -10.42 -21.34 -3.90
CA TYR A 82 -11.85 -21.19 -4.15
C TYR A 82 -12.37 -19.78 -3.83
N ASP A 83 -12.04 -19.22 -2.66
CA ASP A 83 -12.46 -17.87 -2.28
C ASP A 83 -11.88 -16.80 -3.22
N LEU A 84 -10.62 -16.96 -3.63
CA LEU A 84 -9.97 -16.06 -4.60
C LEU A 84 -10.63 -16.15 -5.98
N GLU A 85 -10.98 -17.35 -6.45
CA GLU A 85 -11.70 -17.57 -7.70
C GLU A 85 -13.10 -16.94 -7.66
N LYS A 86 -13.77 -17.00 -6.50
CA LYS A 86 -15.04 -16.32 -6.24
C LYS A 86 -14.91 -14.80 -6.04
N ARG A 87 -13.72 -14.23 -6.21
CA ARG A 87 -13.45 -12.79 -6.07
C ARG A 87 -13.85 -12.26 -4.70
N ILE A 88 -13.46 -12.96 -3.64
CA ILE A 88 -13.62 -12.47 -2.27
C ILE A 88 -13.15 -11.01 -2.14
N SER A 89 -13.95 -10.15 -1.52
CA SER A 89 -13.58 -8.75 -1.35
C SER A 89 -12.38 -8.63 -0.40
N PHE A 90 -11.56 -7.60 -0.57
CA PHE A 90 -10.45 -7.32 0.36
C PHE A 90 -10.93 -7.20 1.82
N ASN A 91 -12.11 -6.59 2.02
CA ASN A 91 -12.70 -6.41 3.35
C ASN A 91 -13.13 -7.72 3.99
N ASP A 92 -13.67 -8.66 3.22
CA ASP A 92 -14.07 -9.96 3.73
C ASP A 92 -12.83 -10.84 3.96
N ALA A 93 -11.88 -10.79 3.03
CA ALA A 93 -10.65 -11.56 3.10
C ALA A 93 -9.84 -11.20 4.34
N ARG A 94 -9.66 -9.91 4.64
CA ARG A 94 -8.90 -9.44 5.83
C ARG A 94 -9.58 -9.73 7.16
N LYS A 95 -10.88 -10.04 7.18
CA LYS A 95 -11.59 -10.49 8.40
C LYS A 95 -11.46 -11.99 8.61
N LYS A 96 -11.58 -12.76 7.53
CA LYS A 96 -11.65 -14.22 7.57
C LYS A 96 -10.27 -14.87 7.66
N TRP A 97 -9.37 -14.51 6.75
CA TRP A 97 -8.19 -15.32 6.49
C TRP A 97 -7.03 -15.18 7.49
N PRO A 98 -6.76 -14.01 8.10
CA PRO A 98 -5.70 -13.91 9.11
C PRO A 98 -5.89 -14.92 10.25
N GLU A 99 -7.10 -15.02 10.80
CA GLU A 99 -7.40 -15.95 11.88
C GLU A 99 -7.26 -17.42 11.46
N ILE A 100 -7.70 -17.78 10.25
CA ILE A 100 -7.56 -19.15 9.72
C ILE A 100 -6.09 -19.55 9.58
N LEU A 101 -5.23 -18.63 9.14
CA LEU A 101 -3.83 -18.93 8.83
C LEU A 101 -2.90 -18.79 10.04
N THR A 102 -3.15 -17.82 10.92
CA THR A 102 -2.24 -17.53 12.05
C THR A 102 -2.81 -17.92 13.41
N GLY A 103 -4.09 -18.30 13.47
CA GLY A 103 -4.83 -18.48 14.72
C GLY A 103 -5.19 -17.17 15.42
N LYS A 104 -4.90 -16.01 14.82
CA LYS A 104 -5.15 -14.69 15.39
C LYS A 104 -5.79 -13.77 14.35
N ALA A 105 -6.90 -13.12 14.71
CA ALA A 105 -7.52 -12.11 13.86
C ALA A 105 -6.69 -10.80 13.84
N PHE A 106 -6.88 -9.99 12.79
CA PHE A 106 -6.45 -8.59 12.84
C PHE A 106 -7.28 -7.81 13.86
N ASP A 107 -6.62 -6.93 14.62
CA ASP A 107 -7.31 -5.92 15.42
C ASP A 107 -7.73 -4.75 14.52
N LEU A 108 -8.90 -4.90 13.87
CA LEU A 108 -9.45 -3.86 13.00
C LEU A 108 -9.92 -2.62 13.77
N GLY A 109 -9.96 -2.68 15.10
CA GLY A 109 -10.25 -1.57 16.01
C GLY A 109 -9.03 -0.73 16.38
N ALA A 110 -7.83 -1.13 15.96
CA ALA A 110 -6.58 -0.42 16.20
C ALA A 110 -6.00 0.21 14.92
N GLU A 111 -5.12 1.19 15.11
CA GLU A 111 -4.25 1.65 14.04
C GLU A 111 -3.18 0.59 13.73
N PRO A 112 -2.76 0.43 12.46
CA PRO A 112 -3.10 1.27 11.30
C PRO A 112 -4.35 0.80 10.51
N PHE A 113 -5.07 -0.23 10.96
CA PHE A 113 -6.17 -0.84 10.20
C PHE A 113 -7.43 0.05 10.09
N GLN A 114 -7.65 0.94 11.06
CA GLN A 114 -8.70 1.94 10.97
C GLN A 114 -8.40 2.97 9.88
N SER A 115 -7.17 3.49 9.83
CA SER A 115 -6.74 4.38 8.75
C SER A 115 -6.72 3.70 7.38
N MET A 116 -6.38 2.41 7.32
CA MET A 116 -6.53 1.59 6.10
C MET A 116 -7.98 1.52 5.60
N THR A 117 -8.94 1.45 6.53
CA THR A 117 -10.37 1.44 6.18
C THR A 117 -10.81 2.79 5.64
N LYS A 118 -10.34 3.91 6.24
CA LYS A 118 -10.55 5.26 5.69
C LYS A 118 -9.91 5.41 4.31
N LEU A 119 -8.70 4.91 4.10
CA LEU A 119 -8.03 4.91 2.79
C LEU A 119 -8.84 4.14 1.73
N SER A 120 -9.41 2.99 2.09
CA SER A 120 -10.27 2.22 1.19
C SER A 120 -11.53 3.00 0.80
N ALA A 121 -12.14 3.72 1.73
CA ALA A 121 -13.29 4.59 1.46
C ALA A 121 -12.91 5.75 0.53
N LEU A 122 -11.80 6.44 0.80
CA LEU A 122 -11.27 7.52 -0.04
C LEU A 122 -10.92 7.04 -1.46
N ARG A 123 -10.40 5.82 -1.60
CA ARG A 123 -10.16 5.20 -2.92
C ARG A 123 -11.46 4.96 -3.67
N ASN A 124 -12.50 4.46 -3.02
CA ASN A 124 -13.80 4.26 -3.66
C ASN A 124 -14.37 5.60 -4.11
N GLU A 125 -14.31 6.62 -3.25
CA GLU A 125 -14.67 7.99 -3.62
C GLU A 125 -13.84 8.43 -4.84
N ALA A 126 -12.51 8.35 -4.82
CA ALA A 126 -11.63 8.80 -5.91
C ALA A 126 -11.89 8.16 -7.29
N VAL A 127 -12.42 6.93 -7.34
CA VAL A 127 -12.70 6.20 -8.59
C VAL A 127 -14.05 6.56 -9.21
N HIS A 128 -15.02 7.04 -8.42
CA HIS A 128 -16.36 7.37 -8.94
C HIS A 128 -16.40 8.76 -9.62
N HIS A 129 -17.11 8.87 -10.74
CA HIS A 129 -17.19 10.12 -11.54
C HIS A 129 -17.77 11.34 -10.79
N SER A 130 -18.55 11.10 -9.71
CA SER A 130 -19.17 12.13 -8.87
C SER A 130 -18.30 12.55 -7.67
N ALA A 131 -17.07 12.05 -7.58
CA ALA A 131 -16.18 12.26 -6.46
C ALA A 131 -15.85 13.74 -6.23
N LYS A 132 -16.25 14.26 -5.07
CA LYS A 132 -15.72 15.52 -4.57
C LYS A 132 -14.21 15.38 -4.40
N CYS A 133 -13.47 16.34 -4.96
CA CYS A 133 -12.02 16.38 -4.80
C CYS A 133 -11.69 16.43 -3.29
N PRO A 134 -10.77 15.60 -2.79
CA PRO A 134 -10.36 15.67 -1.40
C PRO A 134 -9.78 17.06 -1.11
N LYS A 135 -10.26 17.71 -0.05
CA LYS A 135 -10.02 19.14 0.22
C LYS A 135 -8.64 19.49 0.78
N SER A 136 -7.77 18.51 1.04
CA SER A 136 -6.46 18.70 1.65
C SER A 136 -5.38 17.81 1.00
N ASP A 137 -4.10 18.13 1.23
CA ASP A 137 -2.94 17.34 0.78
C ASP A 137 -2.85 16.01 1.54
N LEU A 138 -3.82 15.12 1.29
CA LEU A 138 -3.94 13.80 1.89
C LEU A 138 -2.89 12.82 1.37
N GLY A 139 -2.20 13.17 0.28
CA GLY A 139 -1.36 12.24 -0.47
C GLY A 139 -0.22 11.65 0.36
N GLU A 140 0.51 12.50 1.07
CA GLU A 140 1.59 12.05 1.97
C GLU A 140 1.08 11.15 3.10
N SER A 141 -0.09 11.46 3.64
CA SER A 141 -0.68 10.69 4.74
C SER A 141 -1.33 9.39 4.26
N ALA A 142 -1.80 9.36 3.01
CA ALA A 142 -2.24 8.14 2.33
C ALA A 142 -1.07 7.19 2.10
N LEU A 143 0.07 7.70 1.61
CA LEU A 143 1.29 6.92 1.47
C LEU A 143 1.82 6.44 2.84
N TYR A 144 1.82 7.31 3.86
CA TYR A 144 2.23 6.90 5.20
C TYR A 144 1.32 5.80 5.76
N THR A 145 0.00 5.97 5.61
CA THR A 145 -0.99 4.97 6.01
C THR A 145 -0.75 3.64 5.29
N SER A 146 -0.51 3.66 3.97
CA SER A 146 -0.28 2.41 3.23
C SER A 146 1.00 1.70 3.66
N ILE A 147 2.08 2.44 3.97
CA ILE A 147 3.32 1.89 4.51
C ILE A 147 3.09 1.23 5.87
N GLU A 148 2.46 1.95 6.81
CA GLU A 148 2.22 1.43 8.16
C GLU A 148 1.22 0.26 8.15
N SER A 149 0.16 0.33 7.36
CA SER A 149 -0.77 -0.81 7.18
C SER A 149 -0.08 -2.03 6.56
N SER A 150 0.75 -1.82 5.54
CA SER A 150 1.54 -2.91 4.93
C SER A 150 2.52 -3.52 5.93
N ARG A 151 3.12 -2.70 6.80
CA ARG A 151 3.96 -3.18 7.90
C ARG A 151 3.18 -4.05 8.87
N ALA A 152 2.04 -3.58 9.37
CA ALA A 152 1.21 -4.33 10.31
C ALA A 152 0.70 -5.65 9.71
N ILE A 153 0.33 -5.65 8.42
CA ILE A 153 -0.01 -6.86 7.67
C ILE A 153 1.18 -7.81 7.64
N TYR A 154 2.36 -7.33 7.23
CA TYR A 154 3.56 -8.15 7.14
C TYR A 154 3.93 -8.78 8.48
N GLU A 155 3.97 -8.00 9.55
CA GLU A 155 4.33 -8.46 10.90
C GLU A 155 3.36 -9.50 11.44
N HIS A 156 2.08 -9.43 11.06
CA HIS A 156 1.11 -10.41 11.48
C HIS A 156 1.39 -11.81 10.90
N PHE A 157 1.87 -11.90 9.67
CA PHE A 157 2.15 -13.18 8.99
C PHE A 157 3.60 -13.65 9.15
N ASN A 158 4.50 -12.81 9.65
CA ASN A 158 5.94 -13.08 9.69
C ASN A 158 6.50 -12.88 11.11
N PRO A 159 6.83 -13.96 11.84
CA PRO A 159 7.39 -13.89 13.19
C PRO A 159 8.70 -13.10 13.29
N ASP A 160 9.52 -13.10 12.23
CA ASP A 160 10.79 -12.37 12.18
C ASP A 160 10.60 -10.83 12.11
N GLY A 161 9.36 -10.38 11.94
CA GLY A 161 8.95 -8.98 12.01
C GLY A 161 9.45 -8.10 10.86
N TRP A 162 9.02 -6.83 10.84
CA TRP A 162 9.36 -5.92 9.74
C TRP A 162 10.84 -5.54 9.68
N LYS A 163 11.53 -5.54 10.83
CA LYS A 163 12.92 -5.09 10.93
C LYS A 163 13.89 -5.93 10.09
N SER A 164 13.60 -7.22 9.94
CA SER A 164 14.35 -8.17 9.11
C SER A 164 13.87 -8.19 7.65
N SER A 165 12.77 -7.49 7.34
CA SER A 165 12.18 -7.53 6.01
C SER A 165 13.03 -6.82 4.95
N GLN A 166 13.02 -7.40 3.75
CA GLN A 166 13.60 -6.80 2.55
C GLN A 166 12.92 -5.47 2.15
N TYR A 167 11.71 -5.19 2.63
CA TYR A 167 10.97 -3.96 2.32
C TYR A 167 11.55 -2.73 3.03
N ARG A 168 12.31 -2.92 4.11
CA ARG A 168 12.87 -1.83 4.91
C ARG A 168 13.74 -0.87 4.10
N LYS A 169 14.58 -1.40 3.18
CA LYS A 169 15.45 -0.56 2.33
C LYS A 169 14.64 0.31 1.38
N PHE A 170 13.52 -0.20 0.87
CA PHE A 170 12.64 0.53 -0.05
C PHE A 170 11.84 1.60 0.68
N VAL A 171 11.29 1.29 1.87
CA VAL A 171 10.60 2.30 2.70
C VAL A 171 11.54 3.43 3.08
N LYS A 172 12.81 3.15 3.41
CA LYS A 172 13.78 4.21 3.68
C LYS A 172 13.99 5.14 2.48
N LYS A 173 13.98 4.60 1.27
CA LYS A 173 14.22 5.35 0.03
C LYS A 173 13.00 6.14 -0.44
N TYR A 174 11.80 5.59 -0.31
CA TYR A 174 10.56 6.12 -0.87
C TYR A 174 9.53 6.48 0.21
N ASN A 175 10.01 6.92 1.39
CA ASN A 175 9.14 7.16 2.53
C ASN A 175 8.14 8.31 2.26
N ALA A 176 7.04 8.30 3.00
CA ALA A 176 6.21 9.49 3.14
C ALA A 176 6.98 10.60 3.87
N LYS A 177 6.70 11.85 3.50
CA LYS A 177 7.17 13.06 4.21
C LYS A 177 6.32 13.31 5.46
N SER A 178 5.07 12.87 5.45
CA SER A 178 4.16 12.86 6.60
C SER A 178 4.40 11.63 7.49
N SER A 179 4.20 11.80 8.80
CA SER A 179 4.08 10.71 9.78
C SER A 179 2.68 10.59 10.35
N THR A 180 1.69 11.17 9.67
CA THR A 180 0.29 11.25 10.12
C THR A 180 -0.55 10.22 9.41
N LEU A 181 -1.21 9.35 10.18
CA LEU A 181 -2.18 8.40 9.65
C LEU A 181 -3.45 9.13 9.18
N LEU A 182 -4.07 8.63 8.10
CA LEU A 182 -5.22 9.28 7.46
C LEU A 182 -6.38 9.54 8.40
N ARG A 183 -6.64 8.68 9.39
CA ARG A 183 -7.73 8.88 10.34
C ARG A 183 -7.53 10.16 11.17
N LYS A 184 -6.29 10.53 11.46
CA LYS A 184 -5.94 11.71 12.26
C LYS A 184 -6.04 13.03 11.49
N ILE A 185 -6.32 12.98 10.19
CA ILE A 185 -6.62 14.16 9.39
C ILE A 185 -8.11 14.45 9.52
N GLU A 186 -8.43 15.53 10.22
CA GLU A 186 -9.78 16.11 10.28
C GLU A 186 -10.17 16.67 8.90
N ASN A 187 -11.45 16.51 8.53
CA ASN A 187 -12.02 17.04 7.29
C ASN A 187 -12.38 18.51 7.43
#